data_AF-A0A921ZWT1-F1
#
_entry.id   AF-A0A921ZWT1-F1
#
_cell.length_a   1.000
_cell.length_b   1.000
_cell.length_c   1.000
_cell.angle_alpha   90.00
_cell.angle_beta   90.00
_cell.angle_gamma   90.00
#
_symmetry.space_group_name_H-M   'P 1'
#
loop_
_entity.id
_entity.type
_entity.pdbx_description
1 polymer ?
#
loop_
_entity_poly.entity_id
_entity_poly.type
_entity_poly.pdbx_seq_one_letter_code
_entity_poly.pdbx_strand_id
1 'polypeptide(L)' 'MTIKPREKVADGDDDPVESMLKKTGCLELHYKVQECIAETKDWRKCQDVVNSFKDCIEKHKQEEMSRIKS' A
#
# COMPACT_ATOMS: atom_id res chain seq x y z
N MET A 1 31.95 -9.91 -6.89
CA MET A 1 30.54 -10.34 -6.94
C MET A 1 29.75 -9.20 -7.55
N THR A 2 29.42 -9.27 -8.83
CA THR A 2 28.77 -8.18 -9.56
C THR A 2 27.29 -8.16 -9.22
N ILE A 3 26.89 -7.32 -8.27
CA ILE A 3 25.49 -7.06 -7.94
C ILE A 3 24.91 -6.31 -9.15
N LYS A 4 24.10 -7.00 -9.96
CA LYS A 4 23.35 -6.38 -11.06
C LYS A 4 22.42 -5.30 -10.47
N PRO A 5 22.49 -4.04 -10.91
CA PRO A 5 21.52 -3.04 -10.48
C PRO A 5 20.15 -3.52 -10.94
N ARG A 6 19.19 -3.56 -10.00
CA ARG A 6 17.78 -3.80 -10.31
C ARG A 6 17.35 -2.69 -11.27
N GLU A 7 17.16 -3.03 -12.54
CA GLU A 7 16.60 -2.15 -13.56
C GLU A 7 15.32 -1.52 -12.99
N LYS A 8 15.35 -0.19 -12.84
CA LYS A 8 14.17 0.60 -12.54
C LYS A 8 13.31 0.52 -13.80
N VAL A 9 12.22 -0.23 -13.74
CA VAL A 9 11.17 -0.18 -14.76
C VAL A 9 10.55 1.21 -14.70
N ALA A 10 11.02 2.07 -15.60
CA ALA A 10 10.47 3.39 -15.84
C ALA A 10 9.58 3.27 -17.08
N ASP A 11 8.28 3.15 -16.86
CA ASP A 11 7.28 3.60 -17.84
C ASP A 11 5.94 3.82 -17.10
N GLY A 12 5.65 5.08 -16.76
CA GLY A 12 4.34 5.54 -16.28
C GLY A 12 4.19 5.89 -14.80
N ASP A 13 5.00 6.84 -14.29
CA ASP A 13 4.82 7.81 -13.17
C ASP A 13 4.15 7.44 -11.82
N ASP A 14 3.45 6.31 -11.69
CA ASP A 14 2.72 5.88 -10.49
C ASP A 14 3.29 4.55 -10.02
N ASP A 15 3.70 4.47 -8.75
CA ASP A 15 4.18 3.21 -8.19
C ASP A 15 3.07 2.15 -8.34
N PRO A 16 3.38 0.92 -8.81
CA PRO A 16 2.37 -0.12 -8.98
C PRO A 16 1.56 -0.39 -7.70
N VAL A 17 2.16 -0.13 -6.53
CA VAL A 17 1.45 -0.17 -5.25
C VAL A 17 0.45 0.98 -5.15
N GLU A 18 0.84 2.22 -5.43
CA GLU A 18 -0.08 3.37 -5.41
C GLU A 18 -1.25 3.20 -6.39
N SER A 19 -1.00 2.65 -7.58
CA SER A 19 -2.05 2.38 -8.56
C SER A 19 -3.06 1.36 -8.05
N MET A 20 -2.59 0.33 -7.34
CA MET A 20 -3.47 -0.64 -6.67
C MET A 20 -4.24 0.01 -5.52
N LEU A 21 -3.58 0.83 -4.69
CA LEU A 21 -4.24 1.53 -3.60
C LEU A 21 -5.32 2.51 -4.10
N LYS A 22 -5.08 3.19 -5.23
CA LYS A 22 -6.07 4.04 -5.91
C LYS A 22 -7.30 3.23 -6.34
N LYS A 23 -7.09 2.06 -6.96
CA LYS A 23 -8.18 1.16 -7.38
C LYS A 23 -8.97 0.60 -6.20
N THR A 24 -8.29 0.27 -5.10
CA THR A 24 -8.91 -0.31 -3.91
C THR A 24 -9.58 0.72 -3.00
N GLY A 25 -9.30 2.01 -3.18
CA GLY A 25 -9.76 3.08 -2.27
C GLY A 25 -9.00 3.14 -0.94
N CYS A 26 -7.98 2.30 -0.73
CA CYS A 26 -7.18 2.29 0.49
C CYS A 26 -6.03 3.32 0.50
N LEU A 27 -5.92 4.14 -0.55
CA LEU A 27 -4.85 5.14 -0.70
C LEU A 27 -4.81 6.17 0.42
N GLU A 28 -5.96 6.66 0.88
CA GLU A 28 -6.01 7.65 1.97
C GLU A 28 -5.41 7.11 3.27
N LEU A 29 -5.68 5.84 3.59
CA LEU A 29 -5.11 5.18 4.76
C LEU A 29 -3.60 5.00 4.65
N HIS A 30 -3.08 4.76 3.45
CA HIS A 30 -1.64 4.74 3.22
C HIS A 30 -0.99 6.10 3.47
N TYR A 31 -1.58 7.19 3.00
CA TYR A 31 -1.08 8.52 3.32
C TYR A 31 -1.13 8.81 4.82
N LYS A 32 -2.22 8.44 5.51
CA LYS A 32 -2.29 8.56 6.98
C LYS A 32 -1.19 7.79 7.70
N VAL A 33 -0.83 6.60 7.21
CA VAL A 33 0.31 5.85 7.76
C VAL A 33 1.61 6.62 7.52
N GLN A 34 1.82 7.15 6.31
CA GLN A 34 3.01 7.95 5.98
C GLN A 34 3.10 9.21 6.85
N GLU A 35 2.00 9.92 7.03
CA GLU A 35 1.89 11.12 7.89
C GLU A 35 2.21 10.76 9.34
N CYS A 36 1.57 9.72 9.89
CA CYS A 36 1.84 9.30 11.27
C CYS A 36 3.31 8.95 11.48
N ILE A 37 3.93 8.23 10.55
CA ILE A 37 5.36 7.89 10.62
C ILE A 37 6.23 9.14 10.45
N ALA A 38 5.85 10.10 9.60
CA ALA A 38 6.57 11.34 9.43
C ALA A 38 6.54 12.22 10.68
N GLU A 39 5.39 12.29 11.37
CA GLU A 39 5.20 13.04 12.60
C GLU A 39 5.86 12.37 13.80
N THR A 40 5.56 11.10 14.05
CA THR A 40 6.06 10.39 15.24
C THR A 40 7.47 9.85 15.08
N LYS A 41 7.94 9.66 13.83
CA LYS A 41 9.18 8.94 13.48
C LYS A 41 9.28 7.53 14.07
N ASP A 42 8.17 6.99 14.55
CA ASP A 42 8.11 5.72 15.25
C ASP A 42 6.88 4.94 14.80
N TRP A 43 7.07 4.04 13.84
CA TRP A 43 6.00 3.27 13.23
C TRP A 43 5.21 2.42 14.24
N ARG A 44 5.79 2.09 15.40
CA ARG A 44 5.11 1.34 16.46
C ARG A 44 3.95 2.11 17.07
N LYS A 45 4.02 3.45 17.10
CA LYS A 45 2.92 4.30 17.55
C LYS A 45 1.80 4.42 16.52
N CYS A 46 2.09 4.09 15.26
CA CYS A 46 1.14 4.13 14.15
C CYS A 46 0.42 2.79 13.92
N GLN A 47 0.51 1.83 14.85
CA GLN A 47 -0.11 0.51 14.71
C GLN A 47 -1.62 0.57 14.45
N ASP A 48 -2.31 1.54 15.02
CA ASP A 48 -3.75 1.72 14.83
C ASP A 48 -4.10 2.06 13.37
N VAL A 49 -3.37 3.03 12.80
CA VAL A 49 -3.51 3.45 11.40
C VAL A 49 -3.08 2.34 10.44
N VAL A 50 -2.01 1.61 10.77
CA VAL A 50 -1.53 0.47 9.99
C VAL A 50 -2.52 -0.69 10.00
N ASN A 51 -3.15 -0.98 11.13
CA ASN A 51 -4.20 -2.01 11.22
C ASN A 51 -5.43 -1.62 10.39
N SER A 52 -5.83 -0.34 10.43
CA SER A 52 -6.92 0.17 9.59
C SER A 52 -6.61 0.04 8.10
N PHE A 53 -5.38 0.37 7.70
CA PHE A 53 -4.91 0.17 6.33
C PHE A 53 -4.93 -1.31 5.90
N LYS A 54 -4.50 -2.21 6.79
CA LYS A 54 -4.51 -3.65 6.55
C LYS A 54 -5.93 -4.20 6.38
N ASP A 55 -6.88 -3.79 7.23
CA ASP A 55 -8.30 -4.18 7.13
C ASP A 55 -8.90 -3.76 5.78
N CYS A 56 -8.62 -2.54 5.33
CA CYS A 56 -9.08 -2.04 4.03
C CYS A 56 -8.59 -2.94 2.87
N ILE A 57 -7.30 -3.26 2.84
CA ILE A 57 -6.74 -4.12 1.79
C ILE A 57 -7.30 -5.54 1.88
N GLU A 58 -7.48 -6.08 3.09
CA GLU A 58 -8.02 -7.43 3.27
C GLU A 58 -9.46 -7.53 2.77
N LYS A 59 -10.31 -6.54 3.08
CA LYS A 59 -11.68 -6.45 2.55
C LYS A 59 -11.70 -6.42 1.03
N HIS A 60 -10.91 -5.52 0.42
CA HIS A 60 -10.85 -5.43 -1.03
C HIS A 60 -10.32 -6.72 -1.67
N LYS A 61 -9.32 -7.37 -1.06
CA LYS A 61 -8.79 -8.64 -1.55
C LYS A 61 -9.85 -9.75 -1.50
N GLN A 62 -10.69 -9.77 -0.47
CA GLN A 62 -11.80 -10.72 -0.37
C GLN A 62 -12.88 -10.43 -1.42
N GLU A 63 -13.23 -9.17 -1.64
CA GLU A 63 -14.18 -8.76 -2.70
C GLU A 63 -13.67 -9.13 -4.10
N GLU A 64 -12.41 -8.83 -4.42
CA GLU A 64 -11.80 -9.18 -5.70
C GLU A 64 -11.74 -10.70 -5.90
N MET A 65 -11.35 -11.47 -4.87
CA MET A 65 -11.38 -12.93 -4.95
C MET A 65 -12.80 -13.48 -5.15
N SER A 66 -13.81 -12.87 -4.52
CA SER A 66 -15.21 -13.24 -4.69
C SER A 66 -15.71 -12.93 -6.10
N ARG A 67 -15.27 -11.80 -6.67
CA ARG A 67 -15.58 -11.37 -8.04
C ARG A 67 -14.93 -12.26 -9.11
N ILE A 68 -13.70 -12.72 -8.88
CA ILE A 68 -12.98 -13.62 -9.80
C ILE A 68 -13.55 -15.05 -9.78
N LYS A 69 -14.21 -15.46 -8.68
CA LYS A 69 -14.78 -16.79 -8.51
C LYS A 69 -16.21 -16.93 -9.11
N SER A 70 -16.86 -15.82 -9.45
CA SER A 70 -18.20 -15.79 -10.06
C SER A 70 -18.14 -15.90 -11.58
#